data_AF-A0A3M8SM44-F1
#
_entry.id   AF-A0A3M8SM44-F1
#
_cell.length_a   1.000
_cell.length_b   1.000
_cell.length_c   1.000
_cell.angle_alpha   90.00
_cell.angle_beta   90.00
_cell.angle_gamma   90.00
#
_symmetry.space_group_name_H-M   'P 1'
#
loop_
_entity.id
_entity.type
_entity.pdbx_description
1 polymer ?
#
loop_
_entity_poly.entity_id
_entity_poly.type
_entity_poly.pdbx_seq_one_letter_code
_entity_poly.pdbx_strand_id
1 'polypeptide(L)'
;MERKSSAYYQRRHRERLRDKGLVKKELWILPEFTDELLAVEKRMRQPRGLAPIQREKGMSDPKIWTATALYEAMSAIEQFQSGAARVELLDGAEPSLHLVMHDYGDLPLFMAVVGEQIVVEALLWPVSQVRDPAGFNEQVLRTHKMFPLSTIGIENIDGEAVYIMFGALSAGSSLSDVLFEIDTLADNVISATEAFESQLREAA
;
A
#
# COMPACT_ATOMS: atom_id res chain seq x y z
N MET A 1 -28.48 -4.72 -19.44
CA MET A 1 -27.30 -3.84 -19.43
C MET A 1 -26.12 -4.63 -19.96
N GLU A 2 -25.56 -4.28 -21.12
CA GLU A 2 -24.35 -4.95 -21.63
C GLU A 2 -23.19 -4.78 -20.65
N ARG A 3 -22.54 -5.88 -20.29
CA ARG A 3 -21.47 -5.93 -19.30
C ARG A 3 -20.18 -5.37 -19.94
N LYS A 4 -19.86 -4.11 -19.63
CA LYS A 4 -18.67 -3.43 -20.14
C LYS A 4 -17.41 -3.98 -19.44
N SER A 5 -16.49 -4.56 -20.21
CA SER A 5 -15.21 -5.09 -19.75
C SER A 5 -14.22 -3.98 -19.35
N SER A 6 -13.20 -4.29 -18.54
CA SER A 6 -12.07 -3.39 -18.24
C SER A 6 -11.39 -2.86 -19.51
N ALA A 7 -11.31 -3.68 -20.57
CA ALA A 7 -10.79 -3.29 -21.88
C ALA A 7 -11.62 -2.16 -22.54
N TYR A 8 -12.94 -2.12 -22.32
CA TYR A 8 -13.81 -1.04 -22.80
C TYR A 8 -13.44 0.29 -22.12
N TYR A 9 -13.20 0.28 -20.82
CA TYR A 9 -12.83 1.49 -20.07
C TYR A 9 -11.42 1.98 -20.40
N GLN A 10 -10.47 1.07 -20.60
CA GLN A 10 -9.13 1.41 -21.09
C GLN A 10 -9.18 2.07 -22.48
N ARG A 11 -10.01 1.54 -23.39
CA ARG A 11 -10.22 2.14 -24.71
C ARG A 11 -10.82 3.55 -24.59
N ARG A 12 -11.85 3.72 -23.77
CA ARG A 12 -12.49 5.02 -23.54
C ARG A 12 -11.57 6.04 -22.87
N HIS A 13 -10.67 5.59 -21.98
CA HIS A 13 -9.64 6.46 -21.40
C HIS A 13 -8.66 6.95 -22.47
N ARG A 14 -8.20 6.06 -23.37
CA ARG A 14 -7.34 6.44 -24.50
C ARG A 14 -8.04 7.37 -25.49
N GLU A 15 -9.32 7.15 -25.76
CA GLU A 15 -10.15 8.04 -26.58
C GLU A 15 -10.20 9.45 -25.98
N ARG A 16 -10.49 9.60 -24.69
CA ARG A 16 -10.48 10.91 -24.01
C ARG A 16 -9.13 11.63 -24.07
N LEU A 17 -8.02 10.90 -24.00
CA LEU A 17 -6.69 11.50 -24.15
C LEU A 17 -6.48 12.01 -25.58
N ARG A 18 -6.94 11.25 -26.59
CA ARG A 18 -6.89 11.67 -28.01
C ARG A 18 -7.80 12.88 -28.27
N ASP A 19 -8.99 12.91 -27.68
CA ASP A 19 -9.93 14.05 -27.81
C ASP A 19 -9.35 15.35 -27.24
N LYS A 20 -8.45 15.24 -26.25
CA LYS A 20 -7.65 16.36 -25.71
C LYS A 20 -6.45 16.73 -26.59
N GLY A 21 -6.29 16.13 -27.76
CA GLY A 21 -5.18 16.35 -28.68
C GLY A 21 -3.87 15.66 -28.27
N LEU A 22 -3.89 14.79 -27.26
CA LEU A 22 -2.69 14.07 -26.80
C LEU A 22 -2.41 12.86 -27.69
N VAL A 23 -1.15 12.70 -28.09
CA VAL A 23 -0.69 11.58 -28.91
C VAL A 23 0.18 10.65 -28.06
N LYS A 24 -0.12 9.34 -28.08
CA LYS A 24 0.69 8.33 -27.37
C LYS A 24 2.11 8.31 -27.94
N LYS A 25 3.11 8.34 -27.06
CA LYS A 25 4.52 8.08 -27.37
C LYS A 25 4.99 6.87 -26.57
N GLU A 26 5.70 5.97 -27.22
CA GLU A 26 6.31 4.79 -26.61
C GLU A 26 7.82 5.03 -26.54
N LEU A 27 8.42 4.80 -25.38
CA LEU A 27 9.80 5.14 -25.06
C LEU A 27 10.41 3.99 -24.28
N TRP A 28 11.70 3.74 -24.50
CA TRP A 28 12.51 2.81 -23.71
C TRP A 28 13.51 3.65 -22.92
N ILE A 29 13.48 3.53 -21.60
CA ILE A 29 14.34 4.29 -20.67
C ILE A 29 14.88 3.36 -19.58
N LEU A 30 15.97 3.76 -18.93
CA LEU A 30 16.46 3.06 -17.73
C LEU A 30 15.53 3.34 -16.54
N PRO A 31 15.37 2.39 -15.59
CA PRO A 31 14.46 2.54 -14.45
C PRO A 31 14.71 3.80 -13.62
N GLU A 32 15.96 4.21 -13.48
CA GLU A 32 16.39 5.41 -12.72
C GLU A 32 15.81 6.74 -13.25
N PHE A 33 15.34 6.79 -14.51
CA PHE A 33 14.76 8.00 -15.11
C PHE A 33 13.23 8.03 -15.12
N THR A 34 12.57 7.10 -14.42
CA THR A 34 11.10 6.97 -14.45
C THR A 34 10.41 8.23 -13.96
N ASP A 35 10.85 8.78 -12.82
CA ASP A 35 10.21 9.95 -12.20
C ASP A 35 10.44 11.22 -13.01
N GLU A 36 11.66 11.38 -13.55
CA GLU A 36 11.99 12.47 -14.47
C GLU A 36 11.10 12.44 -15.71
N LEU A 37 10.94 11.26 -16.33
CA LEU A 37 10.10 11.10 -17.51
C LEU A 37 8.63 11.42 -17.19
N LEU A 38 8.12 10.99 -16.04
CA LEU A 38 6.76 11.30 -15.59
C LEU A 38 6.55 12.80 -15.39
N ALA A 39 7.51 13.50 -14.78
CA ALA A 39 7.45 14.94 -14.59
C ALA A 39 7.48 15.71 -15.92
N VAL A 40 8.30 15.26 -16.88
CA VAL A 40 8.35 15.81 -18.23
C VAL A 40 7.04 15.55 -18.98
N GLU A 41 6.51 14.34 -18.90
CA GLU A 41 5.25 13.92 -19.53
C GLU A 41 4.07 14.78 -19.06
N LYS A 42 3.91 14.93 -17.73
CA LYS A 42 2.87 15.79 -17.13
C LYS A 42 2.97 17.23 -17.61
N ARG A 43 4.19 17.76 -17.75
CA ARG A 43 4.44 19.12 -18.26
C ARG A 43 4.08 19.25 -19.74
N MET A 44 4.40 18.25 -20.55
CA MET A 44 4.08 18.22 -21.98
C MET A 44 2.58 18.07 -22.29
N ARG A 45 1.77 17.64 -21.32
CA ARG A 45 0.29 17.65 -21.44
C ARG A 45 -0.31 19.05 -21.37
N GLN A 46 0.46 20.08 -20.97
CA GLN A 46 -0.01 21.47 -20.94
C GLN A 46 0.40 22.22 -22.23
N PRO A 47 -0.45 23.12 -22.76
CA PRO A 47 -0.09 23.94 -23.91
C PRO A 47 1.13 24.81 -23.60
N ARG A 48 2.10 24.86 -24.53
CA ARG A 48 3.24 25.78 -24.42
C ARG A 48 2.72 27.22 -24.41
N GLY A 49 2.96 27.96 -23.33
CA GLY A 49 2.66 29.40 -23.24
C GLY A 49 1.66 29.82 -22.16
N LEU A 50 1.01 28.90 -21.45
CA LEU A 50 0.39 29.24 -20.17
C LEU A 50 1.48 29.21 -19.10
N ALA A 51 1.87 30.39 -18.63
CA ALA A 51 2.71 30.52 -17.44
C ALA A 51 2.13 29.64 -16.32
N PRO A 52 2.97 28.93 -15.55
CA PRO A 52 2.46 28.15 -14.43
C PRO A 52 1.69 29.12 -13.54
N ILE A 53 0.43 28.77 -13.24
CA ILE A 53 -0.27 29.34 -12.10
C ILE A 53 0.72 29.23 -10.95
N GLN A 54 1.12 30.39 -10.41
CA GLN A 54 1.99 30.47 -9.25
C GLN A 54 1.27 29.73 -8.13
N ARG A 55 1.60 28.44 -7.96
CA ARG A 55 1.31 27.74 -6.71
C ARG A 55 2.06 28.50 -5.64
N GLU A 56 1.30 28.90 -4.64
CA GLU A 56 1.71 29.75 -3.54
C GLU A 56 3.09 29.32 -3.01
N LYS A 57 3.93 30.33 -2.78
CA LYS A 57 5.17 30.23 -2.01
C LYS A 57 4.82 29.71 -0.62
N GLY A 58 4.91 28.39 -0.46
CA GLY A 58 4.63 27.70 0.80
C GLY A 58 4.58 26.18 0.63
N MET A 59 5.41 25.61 -0.22
CA MET A 59 5.57 24.16 -0.29
C MET A 59 7.06 23.88 -0.17
N SER A 60 7.49 23.40 1.00
CA SER A 60 8.70 22.56 1.03
C SER A 60 8.48 21.44 0.00
N ASP A 61 9.55 20.93 -0.58
CA ASP A 61 9.46 19.71 -1.41
C ASP A 61 8.53 18.69 -0.73
N PRO A 62 7.63 18.01 -1.46
CA PRO A 62 6.81 16.98 -0.86
C PRO A 62 7.75 15.98 -0.20
N LYS A 63 7.66 15.87 1.12
CA LYS A 63 8.49 14.94 1.89
C LYS A 63 8.11 13.53 1.45
N ILE A 64 8.92 12.94 0.57
CA ILE A 64 8.80 11.54 0.20
C ILE A 64 9.46 10.75 1.31
N TRP A 65 8.72 9.85 1.92
CA TRP A 65 9.21 8.98 2.96
C TRP A 65 10.26 8.01 2.42
N THR A 66 11.25 7.73 3.24
CA THR A 66 12.10 6.54 3.16
C THR A 66 11.86 5.71 4.42
N ALA A 67 12.24 4.43 4.42
CA ALA A 67 12.11 3.61 5.63
C ALA A 67 12.83 4.26 6.83
N THR A 68 14.05 4.75 6.65
CA THR A 68 14.81 5.45 7.70
C THR A 68 14.11 6.73 8.16
N ALA A 69 13.57 7.55 7.26
CA ALA A 69 12.88 8.78 7.63
C ALA A 69 11.57 8.49 8.38
N LEU A 70 10.85 7.43 8.01
CA LEU A 70 9.67 6.96 8.74
C LEU A 70 10.06 6.45 10.12
N TYR A 71 11.10 5.62 10.24
CA TYR A 71 11.61 5.14 11.52
C TYR A 71 11.92 6.27 12.49
N GLU A 72 12.67 7.28 12.04
CA GLU A 72 13.01 8.46 12.86
C GLU A 72 11.75 9.23 13.28
N ALA A 73 10.82 9.43 12.34
CA ALA A 73 9.59 10.16 12.62
C ALA A 73 8.67 9.39 13.59
N MET A 74 8.57 8.07 13.45
CA MET A 74 7.76 7.21 14.31
C MET A 74 8.36 7.09 15.70
N SER A 75 9.69 6.96 15.81
CA SER A 75 10.39 6.92 17.10
C SER A 75 10.26 8.22 17.92
N ALA A 76 9.91 9.33 17.27
CA ALA A 76 9.65 10.60 17.93
C ALA A 76 8.20 10.74 18.48
N ILE A 77 7.31 9.80 18.19
CA ILE A 77 5.90 9.85 18.59
C ILE A 77 5.70 9.18 19.96
N GLU A 78 4.79 9.75 20.77
CA GLU A 78 4.49 9.28 22.12
C GLU A 78 4.10 7.79 22.17
N GLN A 79 3.30 7.29 21.22
CA GLN A 79 2.92 5.88 21.11
C GLN A 79 4.13 4.92 21.11
N PHE A 80 5.23 5.32 20.45
CA PHE A 80 6.46 4.53 20.39
C PHE A 80 7.40 4.77 21.58
N GLN A 81 7.30 5.94 22.22
CA GLN A 81 8.10 6.28 23.41
C GLN A 81 7.50 5.71 24.70
N SER A 82 6.17 5.62 24.78
CA SER A 82 5.43 5.09 25.92
C SER A 82 5.46 3.56 25.98
N GLY A 83 5.82 2.90 24.86
CA GLY A 83 5.84 1.45 24.74
C GLY A 83 4.51 0.82 24.32
N ALA A 84 3.54 1.61 23.84
CA ALA A 84 2.29 1.08 23.26
C ALA A 84 2.52 0.41 21.89
N ALA A 85 3.55 0.84 21.17
CA ALA A 85 4.08 0.15 20.00
C ALA A 85 5.61 0.22 20.00
N ARG A 86 6.26 -0.73 19.33
CA ARG A 86 7.70 -0.71 19.07
C ARG A 86 7.92 -0.62 17.56
N VAL A 87 8.96 0.11 17.16
CA VAL A 87 9.42 0.14 15.76
C VAL A 87 10.91 -0.18 15.73
N GLU A 88 11.31 -1.01 14.78
CA GLU A 88 12.69 -1.39 14.50
C GLU A 88 12.96 -1.20 13.00
N LEU A 89 14.11 -0.61 12.67
CA LEU A 89 14.60 -0.55 11.30
C LEU A 89 15.34 -1.86 10.99
N LEU A 90 14.88 -2.57 9.96
CA LEU A 90 15.55 -3.74 9.42
C LEU A 90 16.49 -3.29 8.30
N ASP A 91 17.78 -3.24 8.62
CA ASP A 91 18.82 -2.90 7.67
C ASP A 91 19.13 -4.11 6.77
N GLY A 92 18.87 -3.96 5.48
CA GLY A 92 19.09 -4.96 4.44
C GLY A 92 19.36 -4.33 3.08
N ALA A 93 19.36 -5.14 2.02
CA ALA A 93 19.46 -4.62 0.65
C ALA A 93 18.27 -3.69 0.30
N GLU A 94 17.11 -3.97 0.89
CA GLU A 94 15.91 -3.14 0.86
C GLU A 94 15.49 -2.83 2.32
N PRO A 95 15.68 -1.59 2.80
CA PRO A 95 15.33 -1.23 4.17
C PRO A 95 13.82 -1.31 4.42
N SER A 96 13.43 -1.94 5.52
CA SER A 96 12.04 -2.07 5.96
C SER A 96 11.90 -1.81 7.45
N LEU A 97 10.67 -1.63 7.93
CA LEU A 97 10.35 -1.45 9.34
C LEU A 97 9.62 -2.68 9.85
N HIS A 98 10.01 -3.12 11.02
CA HIS A 98 9.27 -4.09 11.81
C HIS A 98 8.61 -3.35 12.97
N LEU A 99 7.29 -3.42 13.04
CA LEU A 99 6.50 -2.84 14.11
C LEU A 99 5.92 -3.95 14.98
N VAL A 100 5.87 -3.72 16.28
CA VAL A 100 5.14 -4.58 17.22
C VAL A 100 4.09 -3.74 17.92
N MET A 101 2.82 -4.06 17.67
CA MET A 101 1.67 -3.31 18.21
C MET A 101 1.23 -3.96 19.52
N HIS A 102 1.70 -3.46 20.66
CA HIS A 102 1.48 -4.07 21.98
C HIS A 102 0.01 -4.02 22.41
N ASP A 103 -0.69 -2.93 22.09
CA ASP A 103 -2.13 -2.79 22.35
C ASP A 103 -2.98 -3.82 21.56
N TYR A 104 -2.39 -4.47 20.57
CA TYR A 104 -3.00 -5.50 19.71
C TYR A 104 -2.50 -6.91 20.02
N GLY A 105 -1.98 -7.14 21.24
CA GLY A 105 -1.47 -8.44 21.64
C GLY A 105 -0.14 -8.80 20.96
N ASP A 106 0.76 -7.82 20.89
CA ASP A 106 2.08 -7.94 20.26
C ASP A 106 2.03 -8.25 18.76
N LEU A 107 0.99 -7.77 18.05
CA LEU A 107 0.82 -8.00 16.61
C LEU A 107 2.03 -7.47 15.81
N PRO A 108 2.75 -8.33 15.07
CA PRO A 108 3.83 -7.88 14.21
C PRO A 108 3.29 -7.32 12.89
N LEU A 109 3.80 -6.14 12.50
CA LEU A 109 3.56 -5.54 11.19
C LEU A 109 4.90 -5.30 10.49
N PHE A 110 4.90 -5.45 9.17
CA PHE A 110 6.03 -5.16 8.31
C PHE A 110 5.68 -3.99 7.41
N MET A 111 6.57 -3.02 7.31
CA MET A 111 6.38 -1.85 6.45
C MET A 111 7.57 -1.66 5.54
N ALA A 112 7.32 -1.53 4.24
CA ALA A 112 8.32 -1.26 3.25
C ALA A 112 7.97 0.01 2.47
N VAL A 113 9.00 0.76 2.05
CA VAL A 113 8.84 1.88 1.13
C VAL A 113 9.44 1.49 -0.20
N VAL A 114 8.59 1.33 -1.22
CA VAL A 114 8.97 0.88 -2.56
C VAL A 114 8.55 1.94 -3.57
N GLY A 115 9.54 2.70 -4.06
CA GLY A 115 9.30 3.82 -4.97
C GLY A 115 8.42 4.89 -4.33
N GLU A 116 7.27 5.21 -4.94
CA GLU A 116 6.30 6.19 -4.43
C GLU A 116 5.24 5.58 -3.49
N GLN A 117 5.41 4.34 -3.04
CA GLN A 117 4.43 3.64 -2.20
C GLN A 117 5.04 3.20 -0.87
N ILE A 118 4.23 3.31 0.17
CA ILE A 118 4.43 2.62 1.44
C ILE A 118 3.46 1.45 1.44
N VAL A 119 3.95 0.26 1.74
CA VAL A 119 3.15 -0.94 1.96
C VAL A 119 3.33 -1.32 3.41
N VAL A 120 2.22 -1.60 4.10
CA VAL A 120 2.22 -2.13 5.46
C VAL A 120 1.40 -3.40 5.48
N GLU A 121 1.90 -4.44 6.13
CA GLU A 121 1.30 -5.77 6.11
C GLU A 121 1.45 -6.53 7.42
N ALA A 122 0.54 -7.47 7.62
CA ALA A 122 0.55 -8.44 8.71
C ALA A 122 0.35 -9.85 8.13
N LEU A 123 1.06 -10.82 8.68
CA LEU A 123 0.78 -12.22 8.40
C LEU A 123 -0.51 -12.63 9.12
N LEU A 124 -1.38 -13.36 8.42
CA LEU A 124 -2.60 -13.93 9.00
C LEU A 124 -2.36 -15.39 9.40
N TRP A 125 -2.32 -16.28 8.41
CA TRP A 125 -2.11 -17.71 8.61
C TRP A 125 -1.69 -18.42 7.31
N PRO A 126 -1.03 -19.58 7.40
CA PRO A 126 -0.76 -20.41 6.25
C PRO A 126 -2.01 -20.82 5.48
N VAL A 127 -1.91 -20.90 4.15
CA VAL A 127 -2.98 -21.45 3.31
C VAL A 127 -3.30 -22.90 3.68
N SER A 128 -2.28 -23.64 4.15
CA SER A 128 -2.39 -25.02 4.64
C SER A 128 -3.31 -25.16 5.87
N GLN A 129 -3.51 -24.08 6.63
CA GLN A 129 -4.39 -24.04 7.81
C GLN A 129 -5.87 -23.86 7.45
N VAL A 130 -6.20 -23.51 6.20
CA VAL A 130 -7.59 -23.32 5.77
C VAL A 130 -8.22 -24.66 5.37
N ARG A 131 -9.48 -24.90 5.79
CA ARG A 131 -10.21 -26.15 5.48
C ARG A 131 -10.49 -26.31 3.98
N ASP A 132 -11.02 -25.25 3.36
CA ASP A 132 -11.29 -25.15 1.93
C ASP A 132 -10.72 -23.83 1.38
N PRO A 133 -9.47 -23.82 0.87
CA PRO A 133 -8.85 -22.61 0.34
C PRO A 133 -9.64 -21.97 -0.81
N ALA A 134 -10.29 -22.75 -1.67
CA ALA A 134 -11.02 -22.21 -2.81
C ALA A 134 -12.28 -21.46 -2.36
N GLY A 135 -13.07 -22.07 -1.46
CA GLY A 135 -14.23 -21.43 -0.86
C GLY A 135 -13.88 -20.21 -0.02
N PHE A 136 -12.79 -20.30 0.75
CA PHE A 136 -12.29 -19.17 1.54
C PHE A 136 -11.87 -17.99 0.66
N ASN A 137 -11.14 -18.23 -0.44
CA ASN A 137 -10.75 -17.19 -1.39
C ASN A 137 -11.97 -16.48 -1.99
N GLU A 138 -13.01 -17.24 -2.35
CA GLU A 138 -14.26 -16.62 -2.82
C GLU A 138 -14.91 -15.75 -1.73
N GLN A 139 -14.94 -16.23 -0.48
CA GLN A 139 -15.47 -15.47 0.64
C GLN A 139 -14.71 -14.16 0.85
N VAL A 140 -13.38 -14.20 0.92
CA VAL A 140 -12.50 -13.03 1.05
C VAL A 140 -12.79 -12.00 -0.05
N LEU A 141 -12.89 -12.44 -1.31
CA LEU A 141 -13.18 -11.55 -2.43
C LEU A 141 -14.57 -10.89 -2.33
N ARG A 142 -15.54 -11.58 -1.73
CA ARG A 142 -16.90 -11.06 -1.52
C ARG A 142 -16.99 -10.13 -0.31
N THR A 143 -16.17 -10.36 0.71
CA THR A 143 -16.19 -9.61 1.97
C THR A 143 -15.14 -8.50 2.04
N HIS A 144 -14.31 -8.29 1.00
CA HIS A 144 -13.27 -7.26 0.99
C HIS A 144 -13.74 -5.87 1.49
N LYS A 145 -14.97 -5.45 1.16
CA LYS A 145 -15.51 -4.15 1.60
C LYS A 145 -15.74 -4.02 3.12
N MET A 146 -15.69 -5.14 3.85
CA MET A 146 -15.84 -5.17 5.31
C MET A 146 -14.56 -4.76 6.03
N PHE A 147 -13.40 -4.79 5.34
CA PHE A 147 -12.10 -4.40 5.87
C PHE A 147 -11.62 -3.15 5.12
N PRO A 148 -12.03 -1.94 5.52
CA PRO A 148 -11.68 -0.72 4.81
C PRO A 148 -10.16 -0.49 4.85
N LEU A 149 -9.60 0.04 3.77
CA LEU A 149 -8.16 0.35 3.63
C LEU A 149 -7.22 -0.86 3.65
N SER A 150 -7.71 -2.04 4.03
CA SER A 150 -6.94 -3.28 4.00
C SER A 150 -7.41 -4.22 2.88
N THR A 151 -6.47 -5.01 2.38
CA THR A 151 -6.69 -6.05 1.38
C THR A 151 -6.07 -7.34 1.88
N ILE A 152 -6.70 -8.48 1.61
CA ILE A 152 -6.12 -9.79 1.90
C ILE A 152 -5.46 -10.33 0.62
N GLY A 153 -4.22 -10.79 0.76
CA GLY A 153 -3.42 -11.38 -0.30
C GLY A 153 -2.91 -12.77 0.08
N ILE A 154 -2.25 -13.44 -0.87
CA ILE A 154 -1.47 -14.65 -0.63
C ILE A 154 -0.05 -14.37 -1.09
N GLU A 155 0.91 -14.60 -0.21
CA GLU A 155 2.34 -14.50 -0.50
C GLU A 155 3.06 -15.83 -0.24
N ASN A 156 4.26 -15.98 -0.80
CA ASN A 156 5.12 -17.13 -0.50
C ASN A 156 6.24 -16.67 0.42
N ILE A 157 6.22 -17.13 1.67
CA ILE A 157 7.21 -16.82 2.69
C ILE A 157 7.94 -18.12 3.01
N ASP A 158 9.25 -18.16 2.77
CA ASP A 158 10.10 -19.35 2.98
C ASP A 158 9.57 -20.65 2.33
N GLY A 159 8.90 -20.52 1.18
CA GLY A 159 8.33 -21.65 0.44
C GLY A 159 6.94 -22.11 0.91
N GLU A 160 6.36 -21.44 1.91
CA GLU A 160 4.98 -21.65 2.35
C GLU A 160 4.07 -20.53 1.82
N ALA A 161 2.91 -20.93 1.29
CA ALA A 161 1.88 -19.96 0.90
C ALA A 161 1.13 -19.49 2.16
N VAL A 162 1.12 -18.18 2.40
CA VAL A 162 0.58 -17.56 3.60
C VAL A 162 -0.42 -16.46 3.21
N TYR A 163 -1.56 -16.42 3.89
CA TYR A 163 -2.46 -15.27 3.79
C TYR A 163 -1.86 -14.10 4.54
N ILE A 164 -1.82 -12.95 3.88
CA ILE A 164 -1.44 -11.68 4.50
C ILE A 164 -2.60 -10.71 4.43
N MET A 165 -2.61 -9.72 5.31
CA MET A 165 -3.42 -8.53 5.16
C MET A 165 -2.50 -7.34 5.01
N PHE A 166 -2.75 -6.50 4.00
CA PHE A 166 -1.90 -5.34 3.71
C PHE A 166 -2.72 -4.09 3.34
N GLY A 167 -2.15 -2.94 3.66
CA GLY A 167 -2.57 -1.62 3.21
C GLY A 167 -1.47 -0.97 2.38
N ALA A 168 -1.84 -0.04 1.51
CA ALA A 168 -0.89 0.68 0.68
C ALA A 168 -1.27 2.16 0.56
N LEU A 169 -0.28 3.03 0.78
CA LEU A 169 -0.43 4.47 0.74
C LEU A 169 0.70 5.14 -0.03
N SER A 170 0.51 6.39 -0.39
CA SER A 170 1.56 7.19 -1.06
C SER A 170 2.74 7.42 -0.11
N ALA A 171 3.97 7.33 -0.61
CA ALA A 171 5.16 7.74 0.12
C ALA A 171 5.19 9.26 0.39
N GLY A 172 4.32 10.05 -0.24
CA GLY A 172 4.11 11.45 0.09
C GLY A 172 2.98 11.71 1.10
N SER A 173 2.36 10.66 1.67
CA SER A 173 1.31 10.80 2.68
C SER A 173 1.83 11.47 3.94
N SER A 174 0.94 12.14 4.70
CA SER A 174 1.34 12.70 5.98
C SER A 174 1.67 11.59 6.98
N LEU A 175 2.51 11.88 7.98
CA LEU A 175 2.80 10.90 9.04
C LEU A 175 1.52 10.45 9.76
N SER A 176 0.55 11.35 9.96
CA SER A 176 -0.75 11.02 10.55
C SER A 176 -1.55 10.04 9.69
N ASP A 177 -1.51 10.16 8.36
CA ASP A 177 -2.18 9.20 7.47
C ASP A 177 -1.49 7.82 7.53
N VAL A 178 -0.15 7.81 7.65
CA VAL A 178 0.63 6.56 7.79
C VAL A 178 0.26 5.84 9.09
N LEU A 179 0.21 6.55 10.22
CA LEU A 179 -0.19 5.97 11.51
C LEU A 179 -1.64 5.49 11.49
N PHE A 180 -2.55 6.28 10.91
CA PHE A 180 -3.95 5.89 10.77
C PHE A 180 -4.11 4.61 9.94
N GLU A 181 -3.33 4.45 8.87
CA GLU A 181 -3.33 3.22 8.08
C GLU A 181 -2.80 2.02 8.89
N ILE A 182 -1.74 2.21 9.69
CA ILE A 182 -1.19 1.17 10.59
C ILE A 182 -2.26 0.71 11.59
N ASP A 183 -2.88 1.63 12.31
CA ASP A 183 -3.89 1.32 13.33
C ASP A 183 -5.11 0.64 12.68
N THR A 184 -5.56 1.15 11.52
CA THR A 184 -6.67 0.56 10.77
C THR A 184 -6.35 -0.86 10.30
N LEU A 185 -5.13 -1.10 9.83
CA LEU A 185 -4.69 -2.44 9.46
C LEU A 185 -4.70 -3.37 10.67
N ALA A 186 -4.16 -2.93 11.81
CA ALA A 186 -4.14 -3.73 13.04
C ALA A 186 -5.56 -4.11 13.50
N ASP A 187 -6.49 -3.17 13.53
CA ASP A 187 -7.92 -3.43 13.83
C ASP A 187 -8.53 -4.45 12.86
N ASN A 188 -8.25 -4.30 11.56
CA ASN A 188 -8.77 -5.19 10.54
C ASN A 188 -8.19 -6.60 10.63
N VAL A 189 -6.92 -6.75 11.02
CA VAL A 189 -6.28 -8.05 11.22
C VAL A 189 -6.94 -8.82 12.35
N ILE A 190 -7.19 -8.17 13.50
CA ILE A 190 -7.92 -8.80 14.61
C ILE A 190 -9.33 -9.18 14.16
N SER A 191 -10.05 -8.24 13.54
CA SER A 191 -11.42 -8.46 13.05
C SER A 191 -11.51 -9.61 12.03
N ALA A 192 -10.53 -9.72 11.13
CA ALA A 192 -10.49 -10.80 10.14
C ALA A 192 -10.19 -12.15 10.78
N THR A 193 -9.30 -12.18 11.77
CA THR A 193 -8.97 -13.41 12.50
C THR A 193 -10.19 -13.96 13.21
N GLU A 194 -10.96 -13.11 13.89
CA GLU A 194 -12.22 -13.50 14.51
C GLU A 194 -13.29 -13.92 13.48
N ALA A 195 -13.45 -13.14 12.41
CA ALA A 195 -14.48 -13.39 11.40
C ALA A 195 -14.26 -14.72 10.64
N PHE A 196 -13.00 -15.13 10.48
CA PHE A 196 -12.63 -16.30 9.68
C PHE A 196 -12.19 -17.51 10.49
N GLU A 197 -12.13 -17.43 11.83
CA GLU A 197 -11.72 -18.51 12.72
C GLU A 197 -12.39 -19.86 12.39
N SER A 198 -13.70 -19.85 12.15
CA SER A 198 -14.47 -21.07 11.83
C SER A 198 -14.04 -21.80 10.53
N GLN A 199 -13.34 -21.10 9.63
CA GLN A 199 -12.80 -21.65 8.37
C GLN A 199 -11.42 -22.29 8.56
N LEU A 200 -10.77 -22.04 9.71
CA LEU A 200 -9.44 -22.55 10.03
C LEU A 200 -9.52 -23.95 10.63
N ARG A 201 -8.48 -24.74 10.37
CA ARG A 201 -8.21 -25.99 11.08
C ARG A 201 -7.76 -25.64 12.50
N GLU A 202 -8.15 -26.45 13.48
CA GLU A 202 -7.62 -26.32 14.84
C GLU A 202 -6.09 -26.39 14.78
N ALA A 203 -5.43 -25.50 15.53
CA ALA A 203 -3.97 -25.52 15.65
C ALA A 203 -3.56 -26.87 16.24
N ALA A 204 -2.68 -27.58 15.54
CA ALA A 204 -2.14 -28.88 15.97
C ALA A 204 -1.15 -28.73 17.12
#